data_AF-A0A7C3JFN7-F1
#
_entry.id   AF-A0A7C3JFN7-F1
#
_cell.length_a   1.000
_cell.length_b   1.000
_cell.length_c   1.000
_cell.angle_alpha   90.00
_cell.angle_beta   90.00
_cell.angle_gamma   90.00
#
_symmetry.space_group_name_H-M   'P 1'
#
loop_
_entity.id
_entity.type
_entity.pdbx_description
1 polymer ?
#
loop_
_entity_poly.entity_id
_entity_poly.type
_entity_poly.pdbx_seq_one_letter_code
_entity_poly.pdbx_strand_id
1 'polypeptide(L)'
;MVLSKEDYFFQGDPDAEAAYAESRKRIGFLDGEKMLMLAVLDEAIDCYKRNLLAKDRKAKNLFAESEAWILDREDDAVFSFENVCEVLGFDADYLRTGLRRWKENQLSMQLGKTKRRELGASSGRSKNSRRA
;
A
#
# COMPACT_ATOMS: atom_id res chain seq x y z
N MET A 1 -3.96 -13.01 31.16
CA MET A 1 -4.28 -14.45 31.32
C MET A 1 -5.36 -14.73 30.29
N VAL A 2 -4.91 -14.90 29.04
CA VAL A 2 -4.99 -16.17 28.28
C VAL A 2 -6.43 -16.65 28.21
N LEU A 3 -7.00 -16.73 27.01
CA LEU A 3 -7.45 -18.03 26.53
C LEU A 3 -7.00 -18.15 25.08
N SER A 4 -6.02 -19.06 24.88
CA SER A 4 -5.48 -19.39 23.58
C SER A 4 -6.59 -20.01 22.74
N LYS A 5 -6.52 -19.83 21.43
CA LYS A 5 -7.49 -20.35 20.44
C LYS A 5 -7.70 -21.88 20.53
N GLU A 6 -6.81 -22.57 21.24
CA GLU A 6 -6.82 -24.02 21.47
C GLU A 6 -7.58 -24.44 22.74
N ASP A 7 -7.84 -23.54 23.70
CA ASP A 7 -8.52 -23.88 24.97
C ASP A 7 -10.04 -23.94 24.85
N TYR A 8 -10.63 -23.21 23.91
CA TYR A 8 -12.10 -23.15 23.72
C TYR A 8 -12.66 -24.22 22.77
N PHE A 9 -11.81 -24.91 22.03
CA PHE A 9 -12.28 -25.82 20.98
C PHE A 9 -12.68 -27.21 21.52
N PHE A 10 -12.42 -27.51 22.80
CA PHE A 10 -12.56 -28.88 23.36
C PHE A 10 -13.54 -29.06 24.52
N GLN A 11 -14.19 -28.01 25.01
CA GLN A 11 -15.30 -28.14 25.96
C GLN A 11 -16.55 -27.60 25.30
N GLY A 12 -17.52 -28.48 25.03
CA GLY A 12 -18.80 -28.17 24.38
C GLY A 12 -19.66 -27.21 25.21
N ASP A 13 -19.25 -25.94 25.24
CA ASP A 13 -19.96 -24.84 25.85
C ASP A 13 -20.87 -24.17 24.81
N PRO A 14 -22.20 -24.38 24.88
CA PRO A 14 -23.15 -23.83 23.93
C PRO A 14 -23.19 -22.29 23.93
N ASP A 15 -22.74 -21.62 25.00
CA ASP A 15 -22.70 -20.17 25.07
C ASP A 15 -21.53 -19.57 24.27
N ALA A 16 -20.43 -20.31 24.14
CA ALA A 16 -19.30 -19.95 23.28
C ALA A 16 -19.68 -20.04 21.79
N GLU A 17 -20.52 -21.02 21.43
CA GLU A 17 -21.05 -21.17 20.07
C GLU A 17 -21.99 -20.03 19.70
N ALA A 18 -22.88 -19.61 20.61
CA ALA A 18 -23.76 -18.47 20.41
C ALA A 18 -22.97 -17.15 20.26
N ALA A 19 -21.95 -16.93 21.09
CA ALA A 19 -21.08 -15.76 21.01
C ALA A 19 -20.23 -15.73 19.73
N TYR A 20 -19.73 -16.89 19.29
CA TYR A 20 -19.01 -17.03 18.02
C TYR A 20 -19.93 -16.82 16.81
N ALA A 21 -21.14 -17.38 16.82
CA ALA A 21 -22.13 -17.17 15.78
C ALA A 21 -22.57 -15.70 15.69
N GLU A 22 -22.76 -15.01 16.82
CA GLU A 22 -23.07 -13.59 16.89
C GLU A 22 -21.91 -12.73 16.37
N SER A 23 -20.67 -13.07 16.73
CA SER A 23 -19.46 -12.41 16.20
C SER A 23 -19.32 -12.61 14.69
N ARG A 24 -19.56 -13.83 14.19
CA ARG A 24 -19.61 -14.14 12.74
C ARG A 24 -20.75 -13.43 12.03
N LYS A 25 -21.90 -13.23 12.65
CA LYS A 25 -23.02 -12.48 12.05
C LYS A 25 -22.69 -11.00 11.93
N ARG A 26 -22.08 -10.40 12.97
CA ARG A 26 -21.62 -9.00 12.94
C ARG A 26 -20.52 -8.77 11.90
N ILE A 27 -19.59 -9.71 11.79
CA ILE A 27 -18.55 -9.70 10.75
C ILE A 27 -19.18 -9.98 9.37
N GLY A 28 -20.13 -10.90 9.27
CA GLY A 28 -20.84 -11.24 8.03
C GLY A 28 -21.77 -10.15 7.49
N PHE A 29 -22.17 -9.18 8.31
CA PHE A 29 -22.86 -7.96 7.86
C PHE A 29 -21.94 -7.05 7.01
N LEU A 30 -20.63 -7.25 7.10
CA LEU A 30 -19.59 -6.62 6.29
C LEU A 30 -18.80 -7.74 5.60
N ASP A 31 -19.34 -8.28 4.51
CA ASP A 31 -18.73 -9.32 3.65
C ASP A 31 -17.20 -9.43 3.85
N GLY A 32 -16.77 -10.39 4.68
CA GLY A 32 -15.43 -10.39 5.29
C GLY A 32 -14.33 -10.50 4.24
N GLU A 33 -14.66 -11.18 3.15
CA GLU A 33 -13.92 -11.28 1.91
C GLU A 33 -13.74 -9.90 1.26
N LYS A 34 -14.79 -9.09 1.15
CA LYS A 34 -14.69 -7.71 0.63
C LYS A 34 -13.85 -6.82 1.55
N MET A 35 -13.98 -6.96 2.86
CA MET A 35 -13.15 -6.22 3.82
C MET A 35 -11.67 -6.61 3.67
N LEU A 36 -11.38 -7.88 3.47
CA LEU A 36 -10.02 -8.35 3.19
C LEU A 36 -9.51 -7.81 1.85
N MET A 37 -10.31 -7.85 0.79
CA MET A 37 -9.95 -7.28 -0.51
C MET A 37 -9.68 -5.77 -0.43
N LEU A 38 -10.47 -5.03 0.34
CA LEU A 38 -10.24 -3.61 0.59
C LEU A 38 -8.93 -3.38 1.33
N ALA A 39 -8.64 -4.19 2.36
CA ALA A 39 -7.38 -4.12 3.09
C ALA A 39 -6.16 -4.41 2.20
N VAL A 40 -6.27 -5.41 1.31
CA VAL A 40 -5.23 -5.72 0.32
C VAL A 40 -5.01 -4.55 -0.64
N LEU A 41 -6.09 -3.96 -1.16
CA LEU A 41 -6.01 -2.80 -2.04
C LEU A 41 -5.37 -1.59 -1.35
N ASP A 42 -5.78 -1.28 -0.13
CA ASP A 42 -5.27 -0.15 0.64
C ASP A 42 -3.77 -0.31 0.96
N GLU A 43 -3.36 -1.50 1.42
CA GLU A 43 -1.96 -1.79 1.71
C GLU A 43 -1.09 -1.72 0.45
N ALA A 44 -1.55 -2.24 -0.69
CA ALA A 44 -0.82 -2.16 -1.96
C ALA A 44 -0.64 -0.71 -2.43
N ILE A 45 -1.69 0.11 -2.33
CA ILE A 45 -1.63 1.54 -2.69
C ILE A 45 -0.72 2.31 -1.73
N ASP A 46 -0.79 2.02 -0.44
CA ASP A 46 0.08 2.64 0.57
C ASP A 46 1.55 2.24 0.37
N CYS A 47 1.83 0.97 0.12
CA CYS A 47 3.17 0.50 -0.22
C CYS A 47 3.70 1.16 -1.49
N TYR A 48 2.89 1.26 -2.54
CA TYR A 48 3.24 1.97 -3.78
C TYR A 48 3.56 3.45 -3.51
N LYS A 49 2.75 4.14 -2.70
CA LYS A 49 2.94 5.57 -2.42
C LYS A 49 4.12 5.84 -1.50
N ARG A 50 4.22 5.10 -0.39
CA ARG A 50 5.22 5.30 0.67
C ARG A 50 6.63 5.01 0.16
N ASN A 51 6.78 4.00 -0.69
CA ASN A 51 8.08 3.48 -1.07
C ASN A 51 8.62 4.02 -2.41
N LEU A 52 7.87 4.89 -3.11
CA LEU A 52 8.26 5.42 -4.43
C LEU A 52 9.68 6.02 -4.48
N LEU A 53 10.08 6.73 -3.42
CA LEU A 53 11.37 7.43 -3.35
C LEU A 53 12.34 6.78 -2.37
N ALA A 54 12.07 5.53 -1.98
CA ALA A 54 12.88 4.83 -1.01
C ALA A 54 14.30 4.58 -1.52
N LYS A 55 15.27 4.66 -0.60
CA LYS A 55 16.69 4.45 -0.91
C LYS A 55 17.16 3.06 -0.52
N ASP A 56 16.56 2.48 0.51
CA ASP A 56 16.88 1.14 0.99
C ASP A 56 16.34 0.06 0.06
N ARG A 57 17.04 -1.07 0.02
CA ARG A 57 16.71 -2.18 -0.89
C ARG A 57 15.35 -2.81 -0.57
N LYS A 58 14.98 -2.90 0.71
CA LYS A 58 13.75 -3.57 1.14
C LYS A 58 12.53 -2.79 0.66
N ALA A 59 12.48 -1.49 0.89
CA ALA A 59 11.39 -0.63 0.45
C ALA A 59 11.31 -0.56 -1.09
N LYS A 60 12.44 -0.55 -1.80
CA LYS A 60 12.43 -0.64 -3.27
C LYS A 60 11.78 -1.93 -3.77
N ASN A 61 12.05 -3.06 -3.12
CA ASN A 61 11.42 -4.33 -3.47
C ASN A 61 9.91 -4.28 -3.18
N LEU A 62 9.49 -3.76 -2.02
CA LEU A 62 8.07 -3.58 -1.69
C LEU A 62 7.37 -2.69 -2.72
N PHE A 63 7.99 -1.59 -3.15
CA PHE A 63 7.46 -0.75 -4.21
C PHE A 63 7.28 -1.52 -5.52
N ALA A 64 8.30 -2.26 -5.95
CA ALA A 64 8.28 -3.00 -7.21
C ALA A 64 7.25 -4.12 -7.19
N GLU A 65 7.06 -4.80 -6.06
CA GLU A 65 6.05 -5.83 -5.86
C GLU A 65 4.64 -5.25 -5.95
N SER A 66 4.37 -4.16 -5.22
CA SER A 66 3.08 -3.47 -5.30
C SER A 66 2.81 -2.92 -6.71
N GLU A 67 3.82 -2.34 -7.35
CA GLU A 67 3.69 -1.84 -8.73
C GLU A 67 3.40 -2.97 -9.72
N ALA A 68 4.09 -4.11 -9.60
CA ALA A 68 3.85 -5.27 -10.45
C ALA A 68 2.41 -5.77 -10.29
N TRP A 69 1.93 -5.95 -9.05
CA TRP A 69 0.57 -6.40 -8.77
C TRP A 69 -0.50 -5.43 -9.31
N ILE A 70 -0.31 -4.11 -9.14
CA ILE A 70 -1.24 -3.10 -9.67
C ILE A 70 -1.26 -3.08 -11.21
N LEU A 71 -0.12 -3.35 -11.85
CA LEU A 71 0.02 -3.26 -13.31
C LEU A 71 -0.24 -4.57 -14.05
N ASP A 72 -0.33 -5.69 -13.33
CA ASP A 72 -0.68 -6.98 -13.89
C ASP A 72 -2.12 -6.93 -14.45
N ARG A 73 -2.31 -7.57 -15.61
CA ARG A 73 -3.57 -7.65 -16.37
C ARG A 73 -3.94 -9.08 -16.75
N GLU A 74 -3.04 -10.04 -16.56
CA GLU A 74 -3.22 -11.42 -17.02
C GLU A 74 -3.42 -12.39 -15.85
N ASP A 75 -3.56 -11.86 -14.63
CA ASP A 75 -3.77 -12.64 -13.41
C ASP A 75 -5.27 -12.80 -13.08
N ASP A 76 -5.73 -14.04 -13.15
CA ASP A 76 -7.09 -14.45 -12.80
C ASP A 76 -7.25 -14.84 -11.31
N ALA A 77 -6.21 -14.65 -10.48
CA ALA A 77 -6.27 -14.96 -9.05
C ALA A 77 -7.39 -14.18 -8.33
N VAL A 78 -7.97 -14.77 -7.29
CA VAL A 78 -9.06 -14.16 -6.49
C VAL A 78 -8.68 -12.77 -5.94
N PHE A 79 -7.40 -12.55 -5.67
CA PHE A 79 -6.85 -11.28 -5.19
C PHE A 79 -5.99 -10.58 -6.27
N SER A 80 -6.23 -10.84 -7.56
CA SER A 80 -5.67 -9.99 -8.60
C SER A 80 -6.23 -8.58 -8.49
N PHE A 81 -5.47 -7.59 -8.93
CA PHE A 81 -5.90 -6.20 -8.86
C PHE A 81 -7.24 -5.97 -9.58
N GLU A 82 -7.49 -6.68 -10.70
CA GLU A 82 -8.75 -6.57 -11.44
C GLU A 82 -9.92 -7.10 -10.66
N ASN A 83 -9.80 -8.31 -10.13
CA ASN A 83 -10.87 -8.96 -9.37
C ASN A 83 -11.19 -8.19 -8.08
N VAL A 84 -10.15 -7.66 -7.41
CA VAL A 84 -10.33 -6.79 -6.24
C VAL A 84 -11.07 -5.51 -6.61
N CYS A 85 -10.69 -4.84 -7.70
CA CYS A 85 -11.38 -3.63 -8.15
C CYS A 85 -12.83 -3.91 -8.54
N GLU A 86 -13.09 -4.98 -9.29
CA GLU A 86 -14.42 -5.38 -9.73
C GLU A 86 -15.35 -5.64 -8.53
N VAL A 87 -14.91 -6.46 -7.57
CA VAL A 87 -15.71 -6.82 -6.38
C VAL A 87 -15.99 -5.60 -5.48
N LEU A 88 -15.06 -4.65 -5.40
CA LEU A 88 -15.20 -3.43 -4.62
C LEU A 88 -15.92 -2.29 -5.38
N GLY A 89 -16.20 -2.45 -6.67
CA GLY A 89 -16.86 -1.45 -7.51
C GLY A 89 -15.96 -0.31 -7.98
N PHE A 90 -14.64 -0.52 -8.04
CA PHE A 90 -13.69 0.43 -8.60
C PHE A 90 -13.41 0.13 -10.08
N ASP A 91 -13.18 1.19 -10.87
CA ASP A 91 -12.60 1.06 -12.21
C ASP A 91 -11.08 0.91 -12.09
N ALA A 92 -10.59 -0.29 -12.42
CA ALA A 92 -9.17 -0.64 -12.34
C ALA A 92 -8.28 0.24 -13.23
N ASP A 93 -8.73 0.54 -14.46
CA ASP A 93 -7.97 1.36 -15.40
C ASP A 93 -7.91 2.83 -14.95
N TYR A 94 -9.00 3.33 -14.36
CA TYR A 94 -9.02 4.63 -13.72
C TYR A 94 -8.03 4.72 -12.57
N LEU A 95 -8.01 3.72 -11.67
CA LEU A 95 -7.07 3.67 -10.55
C LEU A 95 -5.61 3.61 -11.02
N ARG A 96 -5.29 2.75 -12.01
CA ARG A 96 -3.95 2.68 -12.60
C ARG A 96 -3.52 4.02 -13.20
N THR A 97 -4.42 4.66 -13.94
CA THR A 97 -4.15 5.96 -14.57
C THR A 97 -3.86 7.02 -13.51
N GLY A 98 -4.65 7.05 -12.43
CA GLY A 98 -4.44 7.93 -11.29
C GLY A 98 -3.09 7.71 -10.60
N LEU A 99 -2.73 6.45 -10.33
CA LEU A 99 -1.47 6.07 -9.67
C LEU A 99 -0.24 6.36 -10.53
N ARG A 100 -0.33 6.19 -11.85
CA ARG A 100 0.74 6.55 -12.80
C ARG A 100 0.98 8.05 -12.83
N ARG A 101 -0.09 8.84 -13.01
CA ARG A 101 0.00 10.32 -12.99
C ARG A 101 0.55 10.83 -11.67
N TRP A 102 0.12 10.26 -10.56
CA TRP A 102 0.64 10.60 -9.24
C TRP A 102 2.15 10.31 -9.14
N LYS A 103 2.61 9.14 -9.60
CA LYS A 103 4.03 8.76 -9.61
C LYS A 103 4.88 9.74 -10.42
N GLU A 104 4.45 10.06 -11.64
CA GLU A 104 5.13 11.03 -12.52
C GLU A 104 5.25 12.41 -11.86
N ASN A 105 4.17 12.89 -11.24
CA ASN A 105 4.16 14.16 -10.52
C ASN A 105 5.15 14.14 -9.34
N GLN A 106 5.20 13.08 -8.55
CA GLN A 106 6.15 12.99 -7.43
C GLN A 106 7.61 12.99 -7.92
N LEU A 107 7.92 12.27 -8.99
CA LEU A 107 9.27 12.21 -9.54
C LEU A 107 9.71 13.57 -10.11
N SER A 108 8.82 14.27 -10.84
CA SER A 108 9.12 15.62 -11.35
C SER A 108 9.36 16.63 -10.22
N MET A 109 8.57 16.56 -9.14
CA MET A 109 8.78 17.40 -7.94
C MET A 109 10.13 17.15 -7.28
N GLN A 110 10.61 15.90 -7.22
CA GLN A 110 11.93 15.59 -6.66
C GLN A 110 13.06 16.09 -7.54
N LEU A 111 12.97 15.92 -8.86
CA LEU A 111 13.95 16.46 -9.81
C LEU A 111 14.05 18.00 -9.68
N GLY A 112 12.91 18.68 -9.53
CA GLY A 112 12.87 20.13 -9.29
C GLY A 112 13.55 20.55 -7.98
N LYS A 113 13.35 19.78 -6.90
CA LYS A 113 14.03 20.02 -5.61
C LYS A 113 15.55 19.85 -5.71
N THR A 114 16.01 18.78 -6.36
CA THR A 114 17.45 18.53 -6.56
C THR A 114 18.11 19.65 -7.35
N LYS A 115 17.51 20.05 -8.48
CA LYS A 115 18.01 21.14 -9.32
C LYS A 115 18.12 22.48 -8.58
N ARG A 116 17.13 22.83 -7.74
CA ARG A 116 17.19 24.05 -6.90
C ARG A 116 18.33 24.01 -5.89
N ARG A 117 18.62 22.85 -5.28
CA ARG A 117 19.74 22.67 -4.34
C ARG A 117 21.09 22.86 -5.02
N GLU A 118 21.26 22.33 -6.22
CA GLU A 118 22.49 22.48 -7.02
C GLU A 118 22.74 23.94 -7.43
N LEU A 119 21.71 24.64 -7.91
CA LEU A 119 21.79 26.06 -8.29
C LEU A 119 22.09 26.96 -7.08
N GLY A 120 21.53 26.66 -5.90
CA GLY A 120 21.83 27.38 -4.66
C GLY A 120 23.24 27.14 -4.13
N ALA A 121 23.80 25.93 -4.33
CA ALA A 121 25.15 25.58 -3.89
C ALA A 121 26.25 26.20 -4.75
N SER A 122 26.04 26.40 -6.07
CA SER A 122 27.06 26.99 -6.95
C SER A 122 27.24 28.51 -6.74
N SER A 123 26.21 29.20 -6.22
CA SER A 123 26.28 30.66 -5.97
C SER A 123 27.11 31.05 -4.73
N GLY A 124 27.47 30.10 -3.86
CA GLY A 124 28.19 30.37 -2.61
C GLY A 124 29.73 30.34 -2.70
N ARG A 125 30.31 29.97 -3.84
CA ARG A 125 31.78 29.79 -3.99
C ARG A 125 32.44 31.00 -4.64
N SER A 126 32.24 32.19 -4.07
CA SER A 126 33.10 33.35 -4.36
C SER A 126 33.26 34.17 -3.09
N LYS A 127 34.34 33.89 -2.34
CA LYS A 127 35.12 34.88 -1.60
C LYS A 127 36.41 34.26 -1.08
N ASN A 128 37.48 35.03 -1.27
CA ASN A 128 38.80 34.92 -0.66
C ASN A 128 39.87 34.02 -1.30
N SER A 129 40.27 34.39 -2.52
CA SER A 129 41.69 34.37 -2.91
C SER A 129 42.12 35.83 -3.06
N ARG A 130 42.95 36.31 -2.12
CA ARG A 130 43.88 37.45 -2.19
C ARG A 130 44.09 37.98 -0.77
N ARG A 131 45.21 37.59 -0.16
CA ARG A 131 46.07 38.51 0.58
C ARG A 131 47.51 38.07 0.33
N ALA A 132 48.20 38.95 -0.38
CA ALA A 132 49.64 38.99 -0.57
C ALA A 132 50.35 39.36 0.75
#